data_AF-A0A972K043-F1
#
_entry.id   AF-A0A972K043-F1
#
_cell.length_a   1.000
_cell.length_b   1.000
_cell.length_c   1.000
_cell.angle_alpha   90.00
_cell.angle_beta   90.00
_cell.angle_gamma   90.00
#
_symmetry.space_group_name_H-M   'P 1'
#
loop_
_entity.id
_entity.type
_entity.pdbx_description
1 polymer ?
#
loop_
_entity_poly.entity_id
_entity_poly.type
_entity_poly.pdbx_seq_one_letter_code
_entity_poly.pdbx_strand_id
1 'polypeptide(L)'
;MHEDFMENFQTNTPISKRDIEDVETMLRIKFPVDYVEFRLQTNGGEGTIGESGYLRLWKIGEIVQGNVEYSVHEFAPGLIIIGSDVGGAAY
;
A
#
# COMPACT_ATOMS: atom_id res chain seq x y z
N MET A 1 -28.29 -7.06 1.94
CA MET A 1 -27.13 -7.84 2.43
C MET A 1 -25.93 -6.95 2.13
N HIS A 2 -25.25 -6.41 3.15
CA HIS A 2 -23.99 -5.72 2.90
C HIS A 2 -22.96 -6.82 2.62
N GLU A 3 -22.51 -6.95 1.37
CA GLU A 3 -21.37 -7.80 1.06
C GLU A 3 -20.14 -7.24 1.79
N ASP A 4 -19.47 -8.11 2.55
CA ASP A 4 -18.19 -7.76 3.15
C ASP A 4 -17.14 -7.79 2.05
N PHE A 5 -16.86 -6.61 1.48
CA PHE A 5 -16.04 -6.44 0.29
C PHE A 5 -14.60 -6.97 0.46
N MET A 6 -14.17 -7.21 1.70
CA MET A 6 -12.82 -7.61 2.09
C MET A 6 -12.77 -8.99 2.76
N GLU A 7 -13.82 -9.83 2.62
CA GLU A 7 -13.94 -11.13 3.32
C GLU A 7 -12.69 -12.02 3.19
N ASN A 8 -12.02 -11.97 2.04
CA ASN A 8 -10.84 -12.78 1.73
C ASN A 8 -9.52 -11.98 1.72
N PHE A 9 -9.52 -10.75 2.24
CA PHE A 9 -8.32 -9.93 2.28
C PHE A 9 -7.47 -10.25 3.51
N GLN A 10 -6.26 -10.76 3.28
CA GLN A 10 -5.34 -11.15 4.35
C GLN A 10 -4.39 -9.99 4.67
N THR A 11 -4.46 -9.49 5.90
CA THR A 11 -3.65 -8.37 6.35
C THR A 11 -2.29 -8.85 6.90
N ASN A 12 -1.26 -8.06 6.64
CA ASN A 12 0.04 -8.26 7.27
C ASN A 12 0.02 -7.75 8.72
N THR A 13 0.91 -8.31 9.55
CA THR A 13 1.10 -7.87 10.93
C THR A 13 1.34 -6.36 11.01
N PRO A 14 0.75 -5.66 12.00
CA PRO A 14 1.00 -4.25 12.27
C PRO A 14 2.47 -3.85 12.26
N ILE A 15 2.73 -2.62 11.84
CA ILE A 15 4.06 -2.02 11.83
C ILE A 15 4.19 -0.91 12.86
N SER A 16 5.41 -0.59 13.28
CA SER A 16 5.64 0.50 14.22
C SER A 16 5.54 1.85 13.52
N LYS A 17 5.14 2.88 14.29
CA LYS A 17 5.12 4.26 13.80
C LYS A 17 6.50 4.74 13.32
N ARG A 18 7.57 4.25 13.98
CA ARG A 18 8.96 4.61 13.63
C ARG A 18 9.32 4.14 12.22
N ASP A 19 8.95 2.93 11.85
CA ASP A 19 9.26 2.41 10.51
C ASP A 19 8.53 3.22 9.42
N ILE A 20 7.33 3.71 9.71
CA ILE A 20 6.59 4.62 8.81
C ILE A 20 7.34 5.95 8.68
N GLU A 21 7.79 6.54 9.78
CA GLU A 21 8.56 7.80 9.80
C GLU A 21 9.89 7.69 9.05
N ASP A 22 10.55 6.52 9.11
CA ASP A 22 11.77 6.24 8.34
C ASP A 22 11.48 6.22 6.83
N VAL A 23 10.36 5.60 6.40
CA VAL A 23 9.94 5.61 4.98
C VAL A 23 9.55 7.00 4.50
N GLU A 24 8.81 7.76 5.32
CA GLU A 24 8.49 9.17 5.03
C GLU A 24 9.75 10.01 4.80
N THR A 25 10.78 9.78 5.62
CA THR A 25 12.08 10.46 5.51
C THR A 25 12.80 10.08 4.22
N MET A 26 12.82 8.80 3.86
CA MET A 26 13.42 8.32 2.60
C MET A 26 12.73 8.91 1.37
N LEU A 27 11.40 8.97 1.38
CA LEU A 27 10.59 9.51 0.28
C LEU A 27 10.50 11.05 0.29
N ARG A 28 10.91 11.70 1.39
CA ARG A 28 10.78 13.15 1.62
C ARG A 28 9.33 13.64 1.53
N ILE A 29 8.39 12.86 2.05
CA ILE A 29 6.97 13.18 2.10
C ILE A 29 6.39 12.96 3.49
N LYS A 30 5.13 13.34 3.68
CA LYS A 30 4.30 12.88 4.78
C LYS A 30 3.10 12.14 4.23
N PHE A 31 2.84 10.95 4.75
CA PHE A 31 1.65 10.22 4.38
C PHE A 31 0.42 10.87 5.00
N PRO A 32 -0.76 10.73 4.36
CA PRO A 32 -2.03 11.12 4.98
C PRO A 32 -2.22 10.43 6.33
N VAL A 33 -2.80 11.13 7.31
CA VAL A 33 -3.02 10.60 8.67
C VAL A 33 -3.84 9.32 8.62
N ASP A 34 -4.94 9.29 7.86
CA ASP A 34 -5.80 8.12 7.71
C ASP A 34 -5.05 6.91 7.15
N TYR A 35 -4.09 7.15 6.26
CA TYR A 35 -3.23 6.08 5.73
C TYR A 35 -2.27 5.56 6.79
N VAL A 36 -1.65 6.45 7.59
CA VAL A 36 -0.79 6.03 8.71
C VAL A 36 -1.59 5.22 9.73
N GLU A 37 -2.79 5.66 10.10
CA GLU A 37 -3.67 4.95 11.03
C GLU A 37 -4.06 3.56 10.50
N PHE A 38 -4.41 3.47 9.21
CA PHE A 38 -4.65 2.20 8.54
C PHE A 38 -3.41 1.29 8.58
N ARG A 39 -2.22 1.84 8.33
CA ARG A 39 -0.95 1.08 8.33
C ARG A 39 -0.55 0.55 9.70
N LEU A 40 -0.85 1.30 10.76
CA LEU A 40 -0.63 0.86 12.14
C LEU A 40 -1.53 -0.32 12.53
N GLN A 41 -2.65 -0.52 11.82
CA GLN A 41 -3.52 -1.68 12.02
C GLN A 41 -3.17 -2.83 11.06
N THR A 42 -2.74 -2.49 9.84
CA THR A 42 -2.47 -3.45 8.76
C THR A 42 -1.26 -2.99 7.95
N ASN A 43 -0.13 -3.70 8.00
CA ASN A 43 1.05 -3.33 7.21
C ASN A 43 0.89 -3.79 5.75
N GLY A 44 -0.22 -3.41 5.12
CA GLY A 44 -0.66 -3.93 3.83
C GLY A 44 -1.31 -5.29 3.96
N GLY A 45 -1.34 -6.01 2.85
CA GLY A 45 -2.03 -7.27 2.75
C GLY A 45 -2.40 -7.57 1.30
N GLU A 46 -2.99 -8.72 1.08
CA GLU A 46 -3.48 -9.09 -0.23
C GLU A 46 -4.68 -10.03 -0.17
N GLY A 47 -5.48 -10.01 -1.23
CA GLY A 47 -6.60 -10.92 -1.37
C GLY A 47 -7.60 -10.43 -2.40
N THR A 48 -8.63 -11.24 -2.59
CA THR A 48 -9.76 -10.87 -3.45
C THR A 48 -10.61 -9.80 -2.76
N ILE A 49 -11.04 -8.82 -3.55
CA ILE A 49 -11.92 -7.73 -3.12
C ILE A 49 -13.11 -7.62 -4.06
N GLY A 50 -14.31 -7.56 -3.48
CA GLY A 50 -15.57 -7.65 -4.23
C GLY A 50 -15.73 -9.00 -4.96
N GLU A 51 -16.48 -9.00 -6.07
CA GLU A 51 -16.81 -10.23 -6.80
C GLU A 51 -15.61 -10.88 -7.51
N SER A 52 -14.67 -10.09 -8.02
CA SER A 52 -13.56 -10.59 -8.86
C SER A 52 -12.27 -9.76 -8.82
N GLY A 53 -12.23 -8.68 -8.02
CA GLY A 53 -11.03 -7.86 -7.90
C GLY A 53 -9.94 -8.56 -7.08
N TYR A 54 -8.69 -8.19 -7.31
CA TYR A 54 -7.56 -8.56 -6.46
C TYR A 54 -6.79 -7.30 -6.11
N LEU A 55 -6.34 -7.19 -4.88
CA LEU A 55 -5.50 -6.10 -4.43
C LEU A 55 -4.38 -6.63 -3.58
N ARG A 56 -3.18 -6.15 -3.87
CA ARG A 56 -1.99 -6.29 -3.05
C ARG A 56 -1.53 -4.92 -2.61
N LEU A 57 -1.80 -4.59 -1.35
CA LEU A 57 -1.23 -3.41 -0.70
C LEU A 57 0.15 -3.76 -0.17
N TRP A 58 1.18 -3.10 -0.70
CA TRP A 58 2.57 -3.35 -0.32
C TRP A 58 2.82 -2.98 1.13
N LYS A 59 3.74 -3.67 1.80
CA LYS A 59 4.24 -3.27 3.12
C LYS A 59 4.91 -1.90 3.02
N ILE A 60 4.91 -1.13 4.10
CA ILE A 60 5.50 0.23 4.07
C ILE A 60 6.97 0.20 3.59
N GLY A 61 7.73 -0.82 4.01
CA GLY A 61 9.14 -0.99 3.63
C GLY A 61 9.37 -1.37 2.17
N GLU A 62 8.34 -1.83 1.46
CA GLU A 62 8.40 -2.17 0.04
C GLU A 62 8.12 -0.94 -0.84
N ILE A 63 7.49 0.12 -0.30
CA ILE A 63 7.05 1.30 -1.09
C ILE A 63 8.22 1.97 -1.79
N VAL A 64 9.34 2.21 -1.10
CA VAL A 64 10.49 2.91 -1.68
C VAL A 64 11.03 2.15 -2.89
N GLN A 65 11.30 0.86 -2.72
CA GLN A 65 11.85 0.02 -3.79
C GLN A 65 10.83 -0.16 -4.92
N GLY A 66 9.56 -0.40 -4.61
CA GLY A 66 8.51 -0.56 -5.61
C GLY A 66 8.35 0.67 -6.50
N ASN A 67 8.42 1.88 -5.94
CA ASN A 67 8.34 3.11 -6.73
C ASN A 67 9.57 3.34 -7.63
N VAL A 68 10.74 2.81 -7.24
CA VAL A 68 11.94 2.79 -8.09
C VAL A 68 11.78 1.77 -9.21
N GLU A 69 11.37 0.54 -8.91
CA GLU A 69 11.20 -0.54 -9.88
C GLU A 69 10.15 -0.20 -10.96
N TYR A 70 9.08 0.49 -10.57
CA TYR A 70 8.04 0.96 -11.48
C TYR A 70 8.41 2.27 -12.19
N SER A 71 9.58 2.84 -11.90
CA SER A 71 10.04 4.11 -12.47
C SER A 71 9.01 5.24 -12.31
N VAL A 72 8.33 5.27 -11.16
CA VAL A 72 7.18 6.15 -10.91
C VAL A 72 7.57 7.62 -11.04
N HIS A 73 8.78 7.98 -10.62
CA HIS A 73 9.27 9.35 -10.77
C HIS A 73 9.34 9.82 -12.23
N GLU A 74 9.60 8.90 -13.17
CA GLU A 74 9.66 9.20 -14.61
C GLU A 74 8.26 9.22 -15.23
N PHE A 75 7.45 8.19 -14.97
CA PHE A 75 6.17 8.00 -15.67
C PHE A 75 4.97 8.65 -14.98
N ALA A 76 5.06 8.92 -13.69
CA ALA A 76 3.98 9.50 -12.86
C ALA A 76 4.56 10.43 -11.78
N PRO A 77 5.24 11.53 -12.18
CA PRO A 77 5.88 12.42 -11.23
C PRO A 77 4.87 13.03 -10.25
N GLY A 78 5.21 13.01 -8.97
CA GLY A 78 4.36 13.52 -7.88
C GLY A 78 3.40 12.48 -7.29
N LEU A 79 3.34 11.27 -7.85
CA LEU A 79 2.62 10.14 -7.26
C LEU A 79 3.55 9.19 -6.51
N ILE A 80 2.96 8.43 -5.59
CA ILE A 80 3.59 7.31 -4.90
C ILE A 80 2.61 6.15 -4.98
N ILE A 81 3.06 5.06 -5.58
CA ILE A 81 2.33 3.80 -5.67
C ILE A 81 2.48 3.03 -4.36
N ILE A 82 1.39 2.48 -3.86
CA ILE A 82 1.30 1.77 -2.59
C ILE A 82 0.81 0.32 -2.75
N GLY A 83 0.43 -0.07 -3.97
CA GLY A 83 -0.01 -1.42 -4.26
C GLY A 83 -0.27 -1.68 -5.74
N SER A 84 -0.86 -2.84 -6.02
CA SER A 84 -1.18 -3.29 -7.38
C SER A 84 -2.30 -4.34 -7.37
N ASP A 85 -2.93 -4.59 -8.51
CA ASP A 85 -3.83 -5.73 -8.70
C ASP A 85 -3.09 -7.04 -9.05
N VAL A 86 -1.76 -6.97 -9.26
CA VAL A 86 -0.91 -8.06 -9.77
C VAL A 86 -1.23 -8.46 -11.23
N GLY A 87 -2.29 -7.91 -11.83
CA GLY A 87 -2.74 -8.11 -13.20
C GLY A 87 -2.24 -7.06 -14.20
N GLY A 88 -1.52 -6.04 -13.72
CA GLY A 88 -0.85 -5.03 -14.55
C GLY A 88 -1.22 -3.59 -14.17
N ALA A 89 -2.12 -3.37 -13.23
CA ALA A 89 -2.45 -2.06 -12.69
C ALA A 89 -1.73 -1.82 -11.35
N ALA A 90 -1.20 -0.60 -11.20
CA ALA A 90 -0.59 -0.10 -9.97
C ALA A 90 -1.47 1.02 -9.39
N TYR A 91 -1.55 1.08 -8.07
CA TYR A 91 -2.38 2.03 -7.30
C TYR A 91 -1.56 2.81 -6.29
#